data_AF-A0A6G2JQK6-F1
#
_entry.id   AF-A0A6G2JQK6-F1
#
_cell.length_a   1.000
_cell.length_b   1.000
_cell.length_c   1.000
_cell.angle_alpha   90.00
_cell.angle_beta   90.00
_cell.angle_gamma   90.00
#
_symmetry.space_group_name_H-M   'P 1'
#
loop_
_entity.id
_entity.type
_entity.pdbx_description
1 polymer ?
#
loop_
_entity_poly.entity_id
_entity_poly.type
_entity_poly.pdbx_seq_one_letter_code
_entity_poly.pdbx_strand_id
1 'polypeptide(L)'
;MGTTRGAEAAEAPPDLEFFWDPVCPFAWITSRWVEKVVAQTGYSVDWRFISLRILNKHRDYATEFPAGYEQGHTAGLRMLRVAAHVRAELGRDVMGPLYDAMGQHYWEMPK
;
A
#
# COMPACT_ATOMS: atom_id res chain seq x y z
N MET A 1 -2.82 14.05 -45.22
CA MET A 1 -1.97 13.13 -44.45
C MET A 1 -2.21 13.42 -42.98
N GLY A 2 -3.01 12.60 -42.31
CA GLY A 2 -3.43 12.82 -40.94
C GLY A 2 -2.41 12.31 -39.93
N THR A 3 -2.27 13.03 -38.82
CA THR A 3 -1.80 12.47 -37.55
C THR A 3 -2.84 12.82 -36.51
N THR A 4 -3.81 11.93 -36.33
CA THR A 4 -4.66 11.92 -35.15
C THR A 4 -3.77 11.65 -33.94
N ARG A 5 -3.63 12.65 -33.08
CA ARG A 5 -3.23 12.46 -31.69
C ARG A 5 -4.25 11.48 -31.10
N GLY A 6 -3.82 10.26 -30.83
CA GLY A 6 -4.60 9.34 -30.01
C GLY A 6 -4.82 10.04 -28.68
N ALA A 7 -6.06 10.44 -28.41
CA ALA A 7 -6.49 10.65 -27.04
C ALA A 7 -6.39 9.28 -26.38
N GLU A 8 -5.40 9.12 -25.51
CA GLU A 8 -5.31 7.98 -24.60
C GLU A 8 -6.63 7.93 -23.85
N ALA A 9 -7.42 6.89 -24.10
CA ALA A 9 -8.69 6.72 -23.43
C ALA A 9 -8.39 6.68 -21.93
N ALA A 10 -9.05 7.55 -21.16
CA ALA A 10 -8.91 7.52 -19.71
C ALA A 10 -9.27 6.11 -19.24
N GLU A 11 -8.29 5.43 -18.64
CA GLU A 11 -8.46 4.09 -18.10
C GLU A 11 -9.65 4.09 -17.13
N ALA A 12 -10.51 3.08 -17.22
CA ALA A 12 -11.64 2.97 -16.31
C ALA A 12 -11.13 2.98 -14.86
N PRO A 13 -11.86 3.61 -13.92
CA PRO A 13 -11.44 3.60 -12.52
C PRO A 13 -11.32 2.16 -12.01
N PRO A 14 -10.40 1.89 -11.09
CA PRO A 14 -10.22 0.55 -10.54
C PRO A 14 -11.51 0.11 -9.82
N ASP A 15 -11.81 -1.18 -9.86
CA ASP A 15 -12.94 -1.76 -9.11
C ASP A 15 -12.75 -1.60 -7.60
N LEU A 16 -11.49 -1.56 -7.15
CA LEU A 16 -11.10 -1.39 -5.74
C LEU A 16 -9.89 -0.45 -5.60
N GLU A 17 -9.99 0.53 -4.70
CA GLU A 17 -8.83 1.25 -4.18
C GLU A 17 -8.44 0.66 -2.83
N PHE A 18 -7.22 0.10 -2.72
CA PHE A 18 -6.74 -0.52 -1.49
C PHE A 18 -5.65 0.33 -0.84
N PHE A 19 -5.94 0.91 0.32
CA PHE A 19 -4.99 1.74 1.07
C PHE A 19 -4.18 0.91 2.05
N TRP A 20 -2.86 0.97 1.96
CA TRP A 20 -1.96 0.16 2.79
C TRP A 20 -0.85 0.96 3.46
N ASP A 21 -0.54 0.54 4.68
CA ASP A 21 0.70 0.80 5.41
C ASP A 21 1.32 -0.58 5.70
N PRO A 22 2.61 -0.84 5.38
CA PRO A 22 3.19 -2.17 5.55
C PRO A 22 3.19 -2.68 7.00
N VAL A 23 3.13 -1.78 7.99
CA VAL A 23 3.07 -2.18 9.42
C VAL A 23 1.66 -2.25 9.99
N CYS A 24 0.62 -2.03 9.18
CA CYS A 24 -0.76 -2.17 9.62
C CYS A 24 -1.19 -3.65 9.57
N PRO A 25 -1.49 -4.30 10.72
CA PRO A 25 -1.89 -5.71 10.73
C PRO A 25 -3.24 -5.91 10.02
N PHE A 26 -4.14 -4.94 10.16
CA PHE A 26 -5.47 -5.00 9.53
C PHE A 26 -5.36 -4.91 8.01
N ALA A 27 -4.56 -3.97 7.49
CA ALA A 27 -4.33 -3.87 6.06
C ALA A 27 -3.69 -5.16 5.52
N TRP A 28 -2.75 -5.77 6.25
CA TRP A 28 -2.13 -7.04 5.83
C TRP A 28 -3.15 -8.15 5.67
N ILE A 29 -3.94 -8.42 6.72
CA ILE A 29 -4.96 -9.47 6.70
C ILE A 29 -6.00 -9.20 5.60
N THR A 30 -6.47 -7.95 5.47
CA THR A 30 -7.44 -7.60 4.43
C THR A 30 -6.84 -7.74 3.03
N SER A 31 -5.55 -7.46 2.82
CA SER A 31 -4.89 -7.62 1.52
C SER A 31 -4.89 -9.08 1.05
N ARG A 32 -4.68 -10.04 1.97
CA ARG A 32 -4.73 -11.48 1.66
C ARG A 32 -6.12 -11.91 1.22
N TRP A 33 -7.15 -11.30 1.81
CA TRP A 33 -8.53 -11.52 1.38
C TRP A 33 -8.81 -10.89 0.01
N VAL A 34 -8.33 -9.67 -0.24
CA VAL A 34 -8.47 -8.98 -1.52
C VAL A 34 -7.85 -9.80 -2.66
N GLU A 35 -6.66 -10.38 -2.48
CA GLU A 35 -6.04 -11.26 -3.49
C GLU A 35 -6.92 -12.46 -3.83
N LYS A 36 -7.57 -13.07 -2.83
CA LYS A 36 -8.52 -14.18 -3.04
C LYS A 36 -9.77 -13.72 -3.81
N VAL A 37 -10.24 -12.50 -3.57
CA VAL A 37 -11.39 -11.92 -4.29
C VAL A 37 -11.01 -11.65 -5.74
N VAL A 38 -9.87 -11.00 -5.99
CA VAL A 38 -9.35 -10.71 -7.34
C VAL A 38 -9.22 -12.00 -8.16
N ALA A 39 -8.70 -13.07 -7.56
CA ALA A 39 -8.58 -14.37 -8.23
C ALA A 39 -9.94 -14.97 -8.66
N GLN A 40 -11.04 -14.59 -8.03
CA GLN A 40 -12.39 -15.10 -8.32
C GLN A 40 -13.21 -14.16 -9.21
N THR A 41 -12.95 -12.86 -9.18
CA THR A 41 -13.77 -11.84 -9.85
C THR A 41 -13.09 -11.17 -11.03
N GLY A 42 -11.76 -11.19 -11.10
CA GLY A 42 -10.99 -10.41 -12.06
C GLY A 42 -11.00 -8.90 -11.80
N TYR A 43 -11.34 -8.47 -10.58
CA TYR A 43 -11.33 -7.05 -10.21
C TYR A 43 -9.93 -6.43 -10.33
N SER A 44 -9.91 -5.21 -10.84
CA SER A 44 -8.74 -4.34 -10.85
C SER A 44 -8.56 -3.67 -9.49
N VAL A 45 -7.31 -3.58 -9.02
CA VAL A 45 -6.96 -2.97 -7.72
C VAL A 45 -5.91 -1.89 -7.90
N ASP A 46 -6.19 -0.68 -7.43
CA ASP A 46 -5.19 0.38 -7.28
C ASP A 46 -4.67 0.40 -5.84
N TRP A 47 -3.41 0.00 -5.68
CA TRP A 47 -2.73 -0.07 -4.38
C TRP A 47 -2.19 1.30 -3.97
N ARG A 48 -2.81 1.91 -2.96
CA ARG A 48 -2.57 3.28 -2.52
C ARG A 48 -1.91 3.33 -1.15
N PHE A 49 -1.14 4.38 -0.91
CA PHE A 49 -0.46 4.57 0.37
C PHE A 49 -1.41 5.19 1.40
N ILE A 50 -1.34 4.67 2.62
CA ILE A 50 -1.73 5.39 3.83
C ILE A 50 -0.59 5.25 4.84
N SER A 51 -0.27 6.29 5.61
CA SER A 51 0.77 6.19 6.64
C SER A 51 0.14 6.35 8.02
N LEU A 52 0.26 5.32 8.86
CA LEU A 52 -0.18 5.36 10.25
C LEU A 52 0.59 6.42 11.06
N ARG A 53 1.87 6.64 10.74
CA ARG A 53 2.67 7.70 11.38
C ARG A 53 2.14 9.08 11.08
N ILE A 54 1.76 9.35 9.82
CA ILE A 54 1.21 10.64 9.40
C ILE A 54 -0.22 10.81 9.91
N LEU A 55 -1.05 9.76 9.80
CA LEU A 55 -2.42 9.75 10.29
C LEU A 55 -2.50 10.10 11.78
N ASN A 56 -1.58 9.57 12.57
CA ASN A 56 -1.51 9.78 14.02
C ASN A 56 -0.51 10.86 14.44
N LYS A 57 -0.09 11.77 13.54
CA LYS A 57 0.95 12.77 13.85
C LYS A 57 0.61 13.75 14.98
N HIS A 58 -0.69 13.89 15.29
CA HIS A 58 -1.21 14.79 16.33
C HIS A 58 -1.48 14.09 17.66
N ARG A 59 -1.26 12.78 17.74
CA ARG A 59 -1.48 11.99 18.95
C ARG A 59 -0.20 11.90 19.77
N ASP A 60 -0.34 11.78 21.08
CA ASP A 60 0.76 11.50 21.99
C ASP A 60 1.02 10.00 22.06
N TYR A 61 2.13 9.55 21.48
CA TYR A 61 2.52 8.14 21.48
C TYR A 61 2.92 7.60 22.86
N ALA A 62 3.31 8.47 23.79
CA ALA A 62 3.70 8.04 25.13
C ALA A 62 2.47 7.70 25.99
N THR A 63 1.32 8.31 25.71
CA THR A 63 0.11 8.16 26.53
C THR A 63 -1.05 7.49 25.82
N GLU A 64 -1.19 7.63 24.51
CA GLU A 64 -2.35 7.14 23.75
C GLU A 64 -2.09 5.78 23.05
N PHE A 65 -0.86 5.28 23.06
CA PHE A 65 -0.48 4.04 22.38
C PHE A 65 0.30 3.08 23.29
N PRO A 66 0.22 1.77 23.03
CA PRO A 66 1.11 0.80 23.66
C PRO A 66 2.58 1.08 23.33
N ALA A 67 3.48 0.65 24.22
CA ALA A 67 4.91 0.78 24.02
C ALA A 67 5.36 0.17 22.67
N GLY A 68 6.27 0.85 21.98
CA GLY A 68 6.83 0.41 20.69
C GLY A 68 6.03 0.86 19.45
N TYR A 69 4.80 1.36 19.59
CA TYR A 69 3.99 1.82 18.44
C TYR A 69 4.63 2.97 17.66
N GLU A 70 5.31 3.90 18.34
CA GLU A 70 5.99 5.00 17.65
C GLU A 70 7.09 4.45 16.73
N GLN A 71 7.86 3.49 17.21
CA GLN A 71 8.92 2.85 16.43
C GLN A 71 8.33 2.05 15.26
N GLY A 72 7.25 1.28 15.50
CA GLY A 72 6.53 0.54 14.46
C GLY A 72 5.97 1.45 13.37
N HIS A 73 5.18 2.46 13.73
CA HIS A 73 4.63 3.42 12.76
C HIS A 73 5.75 4.18 12.02
N THR A 74 6.86 4.51 12.69
CA THR A 74 8.02 5.14 12.05
C THR A 74 8.70 4.20 11.05
N ALA A 75 8.77 2.90 11.34
CA ALA A 75 9.25 1.89 10.39
C ALA A 75 8.35 1.83 9.14
N GLY A 76 7.02 1.81 9.33
CA GLY A 76 6.05 1.87 8.24
C GLY A 76 6.24 3.11 7.35
N LEU A 77 6.43 4.29 7.94
CA LEU A 77 6.73 5.51 7.19
C LEU A 77 8.03 5.39 6.35
N ARG A 78 9.07 4.74 6.88
CA ARG A 78 10.33 4.54 6.14
C ARG A 78 10.12 3.60 4.95
N MET A 79 9.39 2.51 5.14
CA MET A 79 9.04 1.56 4.06
C MET A 79 8.19 2.23 2.98
N LEU A 80 7.21 3.06 3.37
CA LEU A 80 6.38 3.82 2.43
C LEU A 80 7.18 4.85 1.62
N ARG A 81 8.25 5.43 2.18
CA ARG A 81 9.16 6.30 1.41
C ARG A 81 9.91 5.51 0.34
N VAL A 82 10.35 4.29 0.66
CA VAL A 82 10.95 3.38 -0.34
C VAL A 82 9.93 3.01 -1.40
N ALA A 83 8.71 2.61 -1.01
CA ALA A 83 7.63 2.29 -1.95
C ALA A 83 7.26 3.48 -2.84
N ALA A 84 7.25 4.70 -2.30
CA ALA A 84 7.00 5.91 -3.07
C ALA A 84 8.08 6.16 -4.12
N HIS A 85 9.35 5.91 -3.80
CA HIS A 85 10.44 5.98 -4.78
C HIS A 85 10.30 4.90 -5.85
N VAL A 86 10.04 3.64 -5.47
CA VAL A 86 9.80 2.54 -6.42
C VAL A 86 8.63 2.88 -7.35
N ARG A 87 7.53 3.44 -6.83
CA ARG A 87 6.39 3.86 -7.65
C ARG A 87 6.73 4.97 -8.63
N ALA A 88 7.61 5.89 -8.25
CA ALA A 88 8.05 6.98 -9.13
C ALA A 88 8.89 6.45 -10.30
N GLU A 89 9.72 5.44 -10.05
CA GLU A 89 10.61 4.84 -11.07
C GLU A 89 9.89 3.81 -11.95
N LEU A 90 9.02 2.97 -11.36
CA LEU A 90 8.47 1.76 -12.00
C LEU A 90 6.95 1.79 -12.21
N GLY A 91 6.27 2.87 -11.79
CA GLY A 91 4.82 3.01 -11.94
C GLY A 91 4.01 2.33 -10.83
N ARG A 92 2.68 2.32 -10.99
CA ARG A 92 1.72 1.90 -9.95
C ARG A 92 1.51 0.39 -9.90
N ASP A 93 1.68 -0.31 -11.02
CA ASP A 93 1.37 -1.74 -11.16
C ASP A 93 2.21 -2.63 -10.23
N VAL A 94 3.43 -2.19 -9.91
CA VAL A 94 4.35 -2.89 -9.02
C VAL A 94 4.01 -2.75 -7.54
N MET A 95 3.05 -1.91 -7.15
CA MET A 95 2.73 -1.64 -5.74
C MET A 95 2.09 -2.83 -5.03
N GLY A 96 1.27 -3.63 -5.73
CA GLY A 96 0.71 -4.86 -5.18
C GLY A 96 1.80 -5.89 -4.85
N PRO A 97 2.62 -6.31 -5.82
CA PRO A 97 3.74 -7.23 -5.58
C PRO A 97 4.76 -6.71 -4.54
N LEU A 98 5.05 -5.41 -4.56
CA LEU A 98 5.94 -4.81 -3.55
C LEU A 98 5.35 -4.91 -2.15
N TYR A 99 4.06 -4.60 -2.00
CA TYR A 99 3.38 -4.71 -0.71
C TYR A 99 3.33 -6.15 -0.21
N ASP A 100 3.04 -7.12 -1.09
CA ASP A 100 3.10 -8.55 -0.77
C ASP A 100 4.48 -8.94 -0.20
N ALA A 101 5.56 -8.63 -0.92
CA ALA A 101 6.92 -8.92 -0.47
C ALA A 101 7.27 -8.24 0.88
N MET A 102 6.90 -6.97 1.04
CA MET A 102 7.12 -6.24 2.30
C MET A 102 6.35 -6.88 3.45
N GLY A 103 5.09 -7.27 3.23
CA GLY A 103 4.24 -7.85 4.26
C GLY A 103 4.68 -9.26 4.64
N GLN A 104 5.07 -10.10 3.68
CA GLN A 104 5.65 -11.42 3.98
C GLN A 104 6.89 -11.29 4.88
N HIS A 105 7.79 -10.36 4.56
CA HIS A 105 8.98 -10.12 5.39
C HIS A 105 8.65 -9.60 6.78
N TYR A 106 7.70 -8.67 6.90
CA TYR A 106 7.39 -8.02 8.16
C TYR A 106 6.53 -8.88 9.11
N TRP A 107 5.60 -9.68 8.56
CA TRP A 107 4.58 -10.42 9.33
C TRP A 107 4.82 -11.91 9.42
N GLU A 108 5.32 -12.55 8.37
CA GLU A 108 5.37 -14.02 8.27
C GLU A 108 6.76 -14.60 8.54
N MET A 109 7.83 -13.82 8.30
CA MET A 109 9.18 -14.30 8.54
C MET A 109 9.53 -14.34 10.03
N PRO A 110 10.23 -15.39 10.51
CA PRO A 110 10.78 -15.43 11.86
C PRO A 110 11.71 -14.24 12.12
N LYS A 111 11.65 -13.69 13.35
CA LYS A 111 12.48 -12.58 13.81
C LYS A 111 13.72 -13.07 14.54
#